data_AF-A0A6B3IEW6-F1
#
_entry.id   AF-A0A6B3IEW6-F1
#
_cell.length_a   1.000
_cell.length_b   1.000
_cell.length_c   1.000
_cell.angle_alpha   90.00
_cell.angle_beta   90.00
_cell.angle_gamma   90.00
#
_symmetry.space_group_name_H-M   'P 1'
#
loop_
_entity.id
_entity.type
_entity.pdbx_description
1 polymer ?
#
loop_
_entity_poly.entity_id
_entity_poly.type
_entity_poly.pdbx_seq_one_letter_code
_entity_poly.pdbx_strand_id
1 'polypeptide(L)' 'ENALRELASSARVVASTVGPYILYGEKLVAACAEAGTDYLDLTGEAEFIDRTFVRHDARARETGARIVHACGFDSV' A
#
# COMPACT_ATOMS: atom_id res chain seq x y z
N GLU A 1 -1.19 -3.68 -14.94
CA GLU A 1 -1.66 -4.62 -13.91
C GLU A 1 -0.62 -5.71 -13.61
N ASN A 2 -0.14 -6.46 -14.61
CA ASN A 2 0.87 -7.51 -14.39
C ASN A 2 2.15 -7.03 -13.70
N ALA A 3 2.72 -5.88 -14.11
CA ALA A 3 3.97 -5.39 -13.52
C ALA A 3 3.89 -5.11 -11.99
N LEU A 4 2.76 -4.59 -11.48
CA LEU A 4 2.61 -4.33 -10.04
C LEU A 4 2.43 -5.63 -9.26
N ARG A 5 1.76 -6.62 -9.85
CA ARG A 5 1.60 -7.94 -9.24
C ARG A 5 2.94 -8.68 -9.17
N GLU A 6 3.72 -8.61 -10.25
CA GLU A 6 5.08 -9.16 -10.30
C GLU A 6 5.98 -8.50 -9.27
N LEU A 7 5.95 -7.16 -9.19
CA LEU A 7 6.67 -6.40 -8.18
C LEU A 7 6.29 -6.84 -6.76
N ALA A 8 4.99 -6.84 -6.43
CA ALA A 8 4.50 -7.21 -5.10
C ALA A 8 4.91 -8.65 -4.74
N SER A 9 4.75 -9.60 -5.67
CA SER A 9 5.10 -11.02 -5.45
C SER A 9 6.61 -11.26 -5.32
N SER A 10 7.44 -10.33 -5.79
CA SER A 10 8.91 -10.46 -5.77
C SER A 10 9.56 -9.91 -4.49
N ALA A 11 8.79 -9.31 -3.58
CA ALA A 11 9.28 -8.65 -2.39
C ALA A 11 8.56 -9.14 -1.13
N ARG A 12 9.21 -8.98 0.03
CA ARG A 12 8.55 -9.15 1.34
C ARG A 12 7.87 -7.86 1.81
N VAL A 13 8.47 -6.73 1.45
CA VAL A 13 8.01 -5.39 1.78
C VAL A 13 8.19 -4.49 0.56
N VAL A 14 7.20 -3.67 0.23
CA VAL A 14 7.31 -2.60 -0.77
C VAL A 14 7.16 -1.25 -0.07
N ALA A 15 8.18 -0.41 -0.19
CA ALA A 15 8.14 0.98 0.28
C ALA A 15 7.88 1.92 -0.91
N SER A 16 6.74 2.61 -0.91
CA SER A 16 6.43 3.62 -1.93
C SER A 16 6.81 5.01 -1.44
N THR A 17 7.54 5.73 -2.28
CA THR A 17 7.84 7.17 -2.09
C THR A 17 7.23 8.02 -3.22
N VAL A 18 6.26 7.46 -3.96
CA VAL A 18 5.70 8.07 -5.16
C VAL A 18 4.31 8.60 -4.87
N GLY A 19 4.20 9.92 -4.74
CA GLY A 19 2.93 10.64 -4.68
C GLY A 19 2.62 11.40 -5.99
N PRO A 20 1.43 12.04 -6.09
CA PRO A 20 0.34 12.04 -5.11
C PRO A 20 -0.30 10.64 -4.96
N TYR A 21 -0.42 10.17 -3.73
CA TYR A 21 -0.79 8.78 -3.44
C TYR A 21 -2.26 8.51 -3.78
N ILE A 22 -3.14 9.49 -3.61
CA ILE A 22 -4.54 9.40 -4.00
C ILE A 22 -4.72 9.13 -5.50
N LEU A 23 -3.77 9.56 -6.33
CA LEU A 23 -3.80 9.37 -7.78
C LEU A 23 -3.14 8.06 -8.22
N TYR A 24 -2.04 7.67 -7.56
CA TYR A 24 -1.16 6.62 -8.06
C TYR A 24 -0.98 5.41 -7.13
N GLY A 25 -1.25 5.56 -5.83
CA GLY A 25 -0.94 4.57 -4.80
C GLY A 25 -1.88 3.36 -4.77
N GLU A 26 -3.15 3.54 -5.13
CA GLU A 26 -4.20 2.53 -4.93
C GLU A 26 -3.83 1.18 -5.54
N LYS A 27 -3.39 1.17 -6.80
CA LYS A 27 -3.11 -0.08 -7.51
C LYS A 27 -1.93 -0.85 -6.92
N LEU A 28 -0.96 -0.15 -6.34
CA LEU A 28 0.19 -0.79 -5.69
C LEU A 28 -0.21 -1.38 -4.33
N VAL A 29 -1.00 -0.65 -3.55
CA VAL A 29 -1.56 -1.16 -2.28
C VAL A 29 -2.41 -2.41 -2.53
N ALA A 30 -3.30 -2.36 -3.51
CA ALA A 30 -4.14 -3.51 -3.87
C ALA A 30 -3.28 -4.73 -4.27
N ALA A 31 -2.22 -4.52 -5.07
CA ALA A 31 -1.31 -5.60 -5.45
C ALA A 31 -0.57 -6.21 -4.24
N CYS A 32 -0.15 -5.38 -3.28
CA CYS A 32 0.50 -5.85 -2.06
C CYS A 32 -0.49 -6.62 -1.16
N ALA A 33 -1.70 -6.10 -0.97
CA ALA A 33 -2.76 -6.76 -0.22
C ALA A 33 -3.12 -8.12 -0.82
N GLU A 34 -3.20 -8.25 -2.15
CA GLU A 34 -3.46 -9.52 -2.82
C GLU A 34 -2.30 -10.51 -2.73
N ALA A 35 -1.06 -10.03 -2.76
CA ALA A 35 0.13 -10.88 -2.72
C ALA A 35 0.51 -11.36 -1.31
N GLY A 36 -0.06 -10.75 -0.26
CA GLY A 36 0.40 -10.96 1.12
C GLY A 36 1.72 -10.24 1.42
N THR A 37 2.05 -9.22 0.62
CA THR A 37 3.29 -8.44 0.73
C THR A 37 3.06 -7.22 1.61
N ASP A 38 3.96 -6.97 2.55
CA ASP A 38 3.85 -5.78 3.40
C ASP A 38 4.08 -4.50 2.56
N TYR A 39 3.36 -3.44 2.89
CA TYR A 39 3.43 -2.15 2.21
C TYR A 39 3.67 -1.04 3.23
N LEU A 40 4.54 -0.09 2.88
CA LEU A 40 4.62 1.19 3.57
C LEU A 40 4.79 2.37 2.62
N ASP A 41 4.46 3.56 3.12
CA ASP A 41 4.70 4.81 2.43
C ASP A 41 5.02 5.98 3.38
N LEU A 42 5.29 7.14 2.79
CA LEU A 42 5.56 8.39 3.50
C LEU A 42 4.35 9.36 3.42
N THR A 43 3.15 8.89 3.09
CA THR A 43 2.02 9.78 2.80
C THR A 43 1.40 10.37 4.07
N GLY A 44 0.99 11.64 3.99
CA GLY A 44 0.06 12.30 4.93
C GLY A 44 -1.34 12.51 4.31
N GLU A 45 -1.62 11.91 3.14
CA GLU A 45 -2.89 12.10 2.44
C GLU A 45 -4.02 11.31 3.12
N ALA A 46 -4.70 11.93 4.10
CA ALA A 46 -5.75 11.29 4.91
C ALA A 46 -6.82 10.55 4.09
N GLU A 47 -7.27 11.13 2.97
CA GLU A 47 -8.26 10.48 2.09
C GLU A 47 -7.73 9.19 1.45
N PHE A 48 -6.45 9.15 1.08
CA PHE A 48 -5.83 7.94 0.55
C PHE A 48 -5.69 6.85 1.63
N ILE A 49 -5.33 7.25 2.85
CA ILE A 49 -5.23 6.36 4.02
C ILE A 49 -6.59 5.73 4.31
N ASP A 50 -7.64 6.55 4.43
CA ASP A 50 -9.01 6.08 4.70
C ASP A 50 -9.53 5.16 3.60
N ARG A 51 -9.33 5.52 2.32
CA ARG A 51 -9.73 4.68 1.19
C ARG A 51 -8.99 3.35 1.18
N THR A 52 -7.70 3.36 1.50
CA THR A 52 -6.89 2.15 1.61
C THR A 52 -7.43 1.23 2.70
N PHE A 53 -7.74 1.76 3.88
CA PHE A 53 -8.36 0.97 4.95
C PHE A 53 -9.68 0.36 4.51
N VAL A 54 -10.62 1.17 4.01
CA VAL A 54 -11.96 0.72 3.60
C VAL A 54 -11.89 -0.34 2.50
N ARG A 55 -10.96 -0.20 1.53
CA ARG A 55 -10.91 -1.08 0.35
C ARG A 55 -10.05 -2.32 0.56
N HIS A 56 -9.03 -2.28 1.41
CA HIS A 56 -7.97 -3.30 1.40
C HIS A 56 -7.70 -3.96 2.76
N ASP A 57 -8.20 -3.44 3.89
CA ASP A 57 -7.94 -4.03 5.23
C ASP A 57 -8.36 -5.51 5.31
N ALA A 58 -9.58 -5.83 4.88
CA ALA A 58 -10.08 -7.21 4.92
C ALA A 58 -9.17 -8.16 4.14
N ARG A 59 -8.77 -7.77 2.93
CA ARG A 59 -7.93 -8.60 2.07
C ARG A 59 -6.51 -8.74 2.63
N ALA A 60 -5.92 -7.65 3.10
CA ALA A 60 -4.60 -7.67 3.71
C ALA A 60 -4.56 -8.59 4.94
N ARG A 61 -5.63 -8.62 5.75
CA ARG A 61 -5.75 -9.56 6.88
C ARG A 61 -5.83 -11.02 6.45
N GLU A 62 -6.56 -11.32 5.38
CA GLU A 62 -6.67 -12.69 4.85
C GLU A 62 -5.34 -13.22 4.32
N THR A 63 -4.57 -12.36 3.64
CA THR A 63 -3.29 -12.74 3.01
C THR A 63 -2.09 -12.61 3.94
N GLY A 64 -2.25 -11.89 5.05
CA GLY A 64 -1.19 -11.63 6.03
C GLY A 64 -0.34 -10.38 5.74
N ALA A 65 -0.70 -9.59 4.73
CA ALA A 65 -0.05 -8.32 4.43
C ALA A 65 -0.31 -7.27 5.53
N ARG A 66 0.70 -6.45 5.84
CA ARG A 66 0.61 -5.26 6.69
C ARG A 66 0.72 -4.02 5.81
N ILE A 67 -0.24 -3.11 5.94
CA ILE A 67 -0.24 -1.83 5.22
C ILE A 67 -0.04 -0.72 6.25
N VAL A 68 1.07 0.02 6.15
CA VAL A 68 1.44 1.05 7.13
C VAL A 68 1.72 2.37 6.43
N HIS A 69 0.86 3.35 6.65
CA HIS A 69 1.03 4.70 6.11
C HIS A 69 1.87 5.57 7.04
N ALA A 70 2.26 6.75 6.56
CA ALA A 70 2.91 7.78 7.37
C ALA A 70 4.23 7.35 8.03
N CYS A 71 5.04 6.54 7.33
CA CYS A 71 6.34 6.05 7.81
C CYS A 71 7.49 7.04 7.56
N GLY A 72 7.20 8.35 7.50
CA GLY A 72 8.16 9.40 7.19
C GLY A 72 8.27 10.45 8.28
N PHE A 73 9.34 11.25 8.22
CA PHE A 73 9.44 12.44 9.06
C PHE A 73 8.40 13.47 8.59
N ASP A 74 7.57 13.93 9.52
CA ASP A 74 6.47 14.88 9.25
C ASP A 74 5.41 14.37 8.26
N SER A 75 5.24 13.05 8.17
CA SER A 75 4.10 12.44 7.49
C SER A 75 2.93 12.35 8.47
N VAL A 76 2.02 13.33 8.42
CA VAL A 76 0.86 13.47 9.34
C VAL A 76 -0.44 13.66 8.58
#